data_AF-A0A9P5HK25-F1
#
_entry.id   AF-A0A9P5HK25-F1
#
_cell.length_a   1.000
_cell.length_b   1.000
_cell.length_c   1.000
_cell.angle_alpha   90.00
_cell.angle_beta   90.00
_cell.angle_gamma   90.00
#
_symmetry.space_group_name_H-M   'P 1'
#
loop_
_entity.id
_entity.type
_entity.pdbx_description
1 polymer ?
#
loop_
_entity_poly.entity_id
_entity_poly.type
_entity_poly.pdbx_seq_one_letter_code
_entity_poly.pdbx_strand_id
1 'polypeptide(L)'
;MPPLIWGNGTGDFNKASQQIPQLIRHAIKERKLEYVAPGTSRIGHVHVQDLALLFETVVIRAIQDPTLESGRKGFFFANTGNHSWLEVSEKIARIGFQWGVLKSAEATPLNLTAAAEKFWEGDLLHTERVQASTSVTSADRSFGIGWKPQKSEEDWQESIPDAVKKVIDENKHRV
;
A
#
# COMPACT_ATOMS: atom_id res chain seq x y z
N MET A 1 -13.33 5.98 -3.39
CA MET A 1 -12.61 5.49 -2.18
C MET A 1 -11.29 4.87 -2.62
N PRO A 2 -10.15 5.30 -2.05
CA PRO A 2 -8.85 4.71 -2.36
C PRO A 2 -8.60 3.41 -1.57
N PRO A 3 -7.92 2.42 -2.16
CA PRO A 3 -7.34 1.31 -1.42
C PRO A 3 -5.98 1.73 -0.84
N LEU A 4 -5.00 0.81 -0.71
CA LEU A 4 -3.64 1.18 -0.29
C LEU A 4 -3.05 2.21 -1.24
N ILE A 5 -2.61 3.36 -0.70
CA ILE A 5 -2.00 4.45 -1.48
C ILE A 5 -0.48 4.30 -1.43
N TRP A 6 0.16 4.24 -2.59
CA TRP A 6 1.61 4.09 -2.72
C TRP A 6 2.24 5.20 -3.57
N GLY A 7 3.57 5.21 -3.59
CA GLY A 7 4.37 6.19 -4.29
C GLY A 7 4.54 7.51 -3.55
N ASN A 8 5.19 8.45 -4.20
CA ASN A 8 5.59 9.72 -3.60
C ASN A 8 4.61 10.84 -3.95
N GLY A 9 4.08 11.49 -2.92
CA GLY A 9 3.26 12.69 -3.09
C GLY A 9 4.12 13.88 -3.53
N THR A 10 3.54 14.78 -4.31
CA THR A 10 4.16 16.05 -4.71
C THR A 10 3.78 17.23 -3.81
N GLY A 11 2.78 17.05 -2.93
CA GLY A 11 2.33 18.09 -1.99
C GLY A 11 3.24 18.27 -0.77
N ASP A 12 3.04 19.36 -0.03
CA ASP A 12 3.98 19.81 1.01
C ASP A 12 3.99 18.97 2.30
N PHE A 13 3.02 18.08 2.48
CA PHE A 13 2.83 17.31 3.72
C PHE A 13 3.41 15.90 3.63
N ASN A 14 2.66 14.89 4.08
CA ASN A 14 3.11 13.50 4.02
C ASN A 14 3.28 13.06 2.57
N LYS A 15 4.54 12.85 2.17
CA LYS A 15 4.92 12.40 0.83
C LYS A 15 5.08 10.89 0.73
N ALA A 16 4.97 10.15 1.83
CA ALA A 16 5.24 8.71 1.88
C ALA A 16 3.99 7.88 2.21
N SER A 17 3.96 6.65 1.67
CA SER A 17 3.00 5.62 2.08
C SER A 17 3.19 5.24 3.56
N GLN A 18 2.19 4.60 4.16
CA GLN A 18 2.22 4.23 5.58
C GLN A 18 2.50 2.73 5.81
N GLN A 19 1.68 1.85 5.23
CA GLN A 19 1.67 0.43 5.59
C GLN A 19 2.96 -0.30 5.19
N ILE A 20 3.43 -0.13 3.95
CA ILE A 20 4.68 -0.75 3.48
C ILE A 20 5.89 -0.23 4.28
N PRO A 21 6.08 1.09 4.46
CA PRO A 21 7.18 1.59 5.29
C PRO A 21 7.12 1.14 6.75
N GLN A 22 5.93 0.98 7.34
CA GLN A 22 5.80 0.41 8.69
C GLN A 22 6.28 -1.04 8.74
N LEU A 23 5.89 -1.87 7.78
CA LEU A 23 6.35 -3.25 7.66
C LEU A 23 7.89 -3.32 7.52
N ILE A 24 8.47 -2.46 6.70
CA ILE A 24 9.94 -2.37 6.50
C ILE A 24 10.65 -1.94 7.79
N ARG A 25 10.12 -0.93 8.51
CA ARG A 25 10.68 -0.48 9.79
C ARG A 25 10.70 -1.62 10.82
N HIS A 26 9.60 -2.37 10.92
CA HIS A 26 9.54 -3.55 11.78
C HIS A 26 10.58 -4.59 11.37
N ALA A 27 10.71 -4.86 10.06
CA ALA A 27 11.67 -5.83 9.55
C ALA A 27 13.12 -5.46 9.90
N ILE A 28 13.48 -4.18 9.76
CA ILE A 28 14.82 -3.68 10.10
C ILE A 28 15.08 -3.82 11.60
N LYS A 29 14.09 -3.47 12.44
CA LYS A 29 14.18 -3.61 13.90
C LYS A 29 14.42 -5.06 14.31
N GLU A 30 13.65 -5.99 13.76
CA GLU A 30 13.76 -7.43 14.08
C GLU A 30 14.91 -8.12 13.32
N ARG A 31 15.57 -7.42 12.38
CA ARG A 31 16.59 -7.95 11.46
C ARG A 31 16.13 -9.13 10.61
N LYS A 32 14.81 -9.31 10.47
CA LYS A 32 14.14 -10.30 9.63
C LYS A 32 12.76 -9.77 9.28
N LEU A 33 12.21 -10.21 8.16
CA LEU A 33 10.86 -9.82 7.79
C LEU A 33 9.83 -10.81 8.34
N GLU A 34 8.78 -10.29 8.94
CA GLU A 34 7.66 -11.06 9.49
C GLU A 34 6.34 -10.59 8.87
N TYR A 35 5.40 -11.50 8.63
CA TYR A 35 4.08 -11.19 8.06
C TYR A 35 2.98 -12.04 8.72
N VAL A 36 1.72 -11.61 8.61
CA VAL A 36 0.58 -12.38 9.13
C VAL A 36 0.24 -13.52 8.19
N ALA A 37 0.35 -14.77 8.66
CA ALA A 37 -0.01 -15.95 7.89
C ALA A 37 -1.53 -16.05 7.68
N PRO A 38 -1.99 -16.59 6.54
CA PRO A 38 -1.20 -17.13 5.43
C PRO A 38 -0.66 -16.05 4.47
N GLY A 39 -1.04 -14.78 4.65
CA GLY A 39 -0.57 -13.65 3.84
C GLY A 39 -1.15 -13.58 2.43
N THR A 40 -2.15 -14.42 2.12
CA THR A 40 -2.76 -14.54 0.78
C THR A 40 -3.89 -13.55 0.51
N SER A 41 -4.29 -12.76 1.51
CA SER A 41 -5.34 -11.75 1.37
C SER A 41 -4.99 -10.73 0.29
N ARG A 42 -5.97 -10.38 -0.56
CA ARG A 42 -5.77 -9.44 -1.66
C ARG A 42 -6.13 -8.03 -1.23
N ILE A 43 -5.20 -7.11 -1.43
CA ILE A 43 -5.36 -5.69 -1.13
C ILE A 43 -5.20 -4.90 -2.43
N GLY A 44 -6.18 -4.08 -2.75
CA GLY A 44 -6.08 -3.13 -3.85
C GLY A 44 -4.97 -2.10 -3.61
N HIS A 45 -4.42 -1.54 -4.66
CA HIS A 45 -3.47 -0.44 -4.53
C HIS A 45 -3.74 0.66 -5.58
N VAL A 46 -3.24 1.86 -5.29
CA VAL A 46 -3.28 3.01 -6.20
C VAL A 46 -2.09 3.92 -5.96
N HIS A 47 -1.49 4.45 -7.03
CA HIS A 47 -0.48 5.47 -6.89
C HIS A 47 -1.11 6.80 -6.45
N VAL A 48 -0.46 7.53 -5.55
CA VAL A 48 -0.97 8.81 -5.01
C VAL A 48 -1.30 9.85 -6.09
N GLN A 49 -0.52 9.91 -7.18
CA GLN A 49 -0.81 10.81 -8.29
C GLN A 49 -2.02 10.34 -9.12
N ASP A 50 -2.21 9.03 -9.30
CA ASP A 50 -3.38 8.49 -10.02
C ASP A 50 -4.66 8.71 -9.23
N LEU A 51 -4.57 8.64 -7.90
CA LEU A 51 -5.65 9.03 -7.02
C LEU A 51 -6.01 10.51 -7.18
N ALA A 52 -5.00 11.40 -7.25
CA ALA A 52 -5.24 12.83 -7.49
C ALA A 52 -5.92 13.07 -8.85
N LEU A 53 -5.49 12.37 -9.90
CA LEU A 53 -6.13 12.41 -11.23
C LEU A 53 -7.58 11.95 -11.20
N LEU A 54 -7.93 10.98 -10.35
CA LEU A 54 -9.34 10.58 -10.18
C LEU A 54 -10.17 11.71 -9.57
N PHE A 55 -9.66 12.37 -8.53
CA PHE A 55 -10.35 13.50 -7.92
C PHE A 55 -10.56 14.63 -8.93
N GLU A 56 -9.53 14.98 -9.70
CA GLU A 56 -9.64 15.94 -10.80
C GLU A 56 -10.73 15.53 -11.80
N THR A 57 -10.71 14.28 -12.26
CA THR A 57 -11.69 13.75 -13.22
C THR A 57 -13.12 13.87 -12.68
N VAL A 58 -13.35 13.46 -11.42
CA VAL A 58 -14.67 13.52 -10.79
C VAL A 58 -15.15 14.96 -10.68
N VAL A 59 -14.30 15.90 -10.26
CA VAL A 59 -14.64 17.32 -10.12
C VAL A 59 -14.99 17.93 -11.48
N ILE A 60 -14.16 17.71 -12.49
CA ILE A 60 -14.41 18.20 -13.85
C ILE A 60 -15.75 17.66 -14.38
N ARG A 61 -16.00 16.35 -14.23
CA ARG A 61 -17.25 15.73 -14.68
C ARG A 61 -18.47 16.24 -13.92
N ALA A 62 -18.35 16.45 -12.61
CA ALA A 62 -19.46 16.99 -11.82
C ALA A 62 -19.85 18.42 -12.22
N ILE A 63 -18.89 19.22 -12.71
CA ILE A 63 -19.14 20.58 -13.21
C ILE A 63 -19.73 20.56 -14.62
N GLN A 64 -19.22 19.68 -15.49
CA GLN A 64 -19.57 19.66 -16.92
C GLN A 64 -20.83 18.86 -17.22
N ASP A 65 -21.14 17.83 -16.44
CA ASP A 65 -22.23 16.90 -16.68
C ASP A 65 -23.20 16.86 -15.48
N PRO A 66 -24.35 17.56 -15.56
CA PRO A 66 -25.35 17.55 -14.49
C PRO A 66 -26.03 16.18 -14.31
N THR A 67 -25.82 15.24 -15.23
CA THR A 67 -26.36 13.87 -15.17
C THR A 67 -25.41 12.86 -14.54
N LEU A 68 -24.20 13.29 -14.15
CA LEU A 68 -23.25 12.44 -13.45
C LEU A 68 -23.90 11.82 -12.21
N GLU A 69 -23.74 10.50 -12.07
CA GLU A 69 -24.35 9.76 -10.97
C GLU A 69 -23.85 10.28 -9.61
N SER A 70 -24.79 10.47 -8.67
CA SER A 70 -24.53 10.98 -7.32
C SER A 70 -25.22 10.12 -6.25
N GLY A 71 -25.05 10.49 -4.97
CA GLY A 71 -25.61 9.74 -3.84
C GLY A 71 -25.09 8.31 -3.78
N ARG A 72 -25.98 7.31 -3.70
CA ARG A 72 -25.62 5.88 -3.65
C ARG A 72 -24.90 5.38 -4.90
N LYS A 73 -25.03 6.09 -6.03
CA LYS A 73 -24.35 5.75 -7.29
C LYS A 73 -23.12 6.62 -7.55
N GLY A 74 -22.85 7.63 -6.70
CA GLY A 74 -21.71 8.54 -6.84
C GLY A 74 -20.38 8.02 -6.30
N PHE A 75 -20.21 6.71 -6.19
CA PHE A 75 -18.96 6.12 -5.70
C PHE A 75 -18.04 5.76 -6.87
N PHE A 76 -16.90 6.45 -6.93
CA PHE A 76 -15.81 6.21 -7.88
C PHE A 76 -14.60 5.63 -7.12
N PHE A 77 -14.17 4.43 -7.50
CA PHE A 77 -13.06 3.70 -6.85
C PHE A 77 -11.74 3.91 -7.60
N ALA A 78 -10.64 4.00 -6.86
CA ALA A 78 -9.33 4.33 -7.42
C ALA A 78 -8.43 3.10 -7.58
N ASN A 79 -8.97 1.89 -7.72
CA ASN A 79 -8.13 0.69 -7.72
C ASN A 79 -7.44 0.48 -9.08
N THR A 80 -6.11 0.38 -9.09
CA THR A 80 -5.31 0.18 -10.32
C THR A 80 -4.64 -1.19 -10.39
N GLY A 81 -4.60 -1.93 -9.28
CA GLY A 81 -4.01 -3.26 -9.20
C GLY A 81 -4.21 -3.84 -7.80
N ASN A 82 -3.65 -5.02 -7.54
CA ASN A 82 -3.79 -5.66 -6.23
C ASN A 82 -2.60 -6.58 -5.94
N HIS A 83 -2.29 -6.72 -4.66
CA HIS A 83 -1.17 -7.52 -4.15
C HIS A 83 -1.61 -8.33 -2.94
N SER A 84 -0.79 -9.31 -2.56
CA SER A 84 -0.86 -9.97 -1.25
C SER A 84 0.25 -9.49 -0.31
N TRP A 85 -0.01 -9.58 0.99
CA TRP A 85 1.02 -9.26 1.99
C TRP A 85 2.20 -10.22 1.92
N LEU A 86 1.98 -11.48 1.50
CA LEU A 86 3.05 -12.44 1.27
C LEU A 86 3.97 -11.99 0.13
N GLU A 87 3.41 -11.60 -1.04
CA GLU A 87 4.19 -11.12 -2.19
C GLU A 87 5.07 -9.92 -1.83
N VAL A 88 4.47 -8.91 -1.19
CA VAL A 88 5.19 -7.72 -0.73
C VAL A 88 6.25 -8.10 0.28
N SER A 89 5.92 -9.00 1.20
CA SER A 89 6.86 -9.42 2.23
C SER A 89 8.06 -10.13 1.61
N GLU A 90 7.87 -11.20 0.85
CA GLU A 90 8.97 -11.92 0.23
C GLU A 90 9.89 -11.00 -0.60
N LYS A 91 9.33 -10.01 -1.30
CA LYS A 91 10.11 -9.02 -2.04
C LYS A 91 10.96 -8.15 -1.11
N ILE A 92 10.39 -7.62 -0.02
CA ILE A 92 11.13 -6.86 1.00
C ILE A 92 12.23 -7.72 1.64
N ALA A 93 11.95 -9.00 1.94
CA ALA A 93 12.92 -9.90 2.57
C ALA A 93 14.15 -10.11 1.68
N ARG A 94 13.92 -10.41 0.38
CA ARG A 94 14.99 -10.56 -0.62
C ARG A 94 15.84 -9.31 -0.74
N ILE A 95 15.20 -8.14 -0.92
CA ILE A 95 15.91 -6.85 -1.06
C ILE A 95 16.71 -6.53 0.21
N GLY A 96 16.09 -6.66 1.37
CA GLY A 96 16.71 -6.35 2.65
C GLY A 96 17.90 -7.26 2.97
N PHE A 97 17.84 -8.54 2.58
CA PHE A 97 18.97 -9.46 2.69
C PHE A 97 20.10 -9.09 1.73
N GLN A 98 19.77 -8.84 0.45
CA GLN A 98 20.74 -8.42 -0.56
C GLN A 98 21.50 -7.14 -0.16
N TRP A 99 20.83 -6.22 0.53
CA TRP A 99 21.43 -4.97 1.01
C TRP A 99 22.06 -5.08 2.41
N GLY A 100 22.08 -6.27 3.02
CA GLY A 100 22.72 -6.53 4.32
C GLY A 100 21.97 -5.97 5.54
N VAL A 101 20.75 -5.45 5.36
CA VAL A 101 19.93 -4.89 6.44
C VAL A 101 19.08 -5.94 7.15
N LEU A 102 18.79 -7.07 6.49
CA LEU A 102 18.15 -8.24 7.09
C LEU A 102 19.10 -9.43 7.12
N LYS A 103 18.87 -10.38 8.03
CA LYS A 103 19.67 -11.60 8.19
C LYS A 103 19.18 -12.78 7.32
N SER A 104 17.98 -12.69 6.75
CA SER A 104 17.38 -13.73 5.92
C SER A 104 16.66 -13.12 4.71
N ALA A 105 16.72 -13.82 3.58
CA ALA A 105 15.97 -13.50 2.36
C ALA A 105 14.52 -14.03 2.39
N GLU A 106 14.16 -14.79 3.41
CA GLU A 106 12.84 -15.42 3.56
C GLU A 106 11.96 -14.62 4.54
N ALA A 107 10.68 -14.48 4.19
CA ALA A 107 9.67 -13.89 5.06
C ALA A 107 9.17 -14.92 6.08
N THR A 108 9.15 -14.56 7.37
CA THR A 108 8.74 -15.44 8.46
C THR A 108 7.24 -15.28 8.75
N PRO A 109 6.44 -16.35 8.73
CA PRO A 109 5.03 -16.27 9.09
C PRO A 109 4.83 -16.04 10.59
N LEU A 110 3.84 -15.22 10.94
CA LEU A 110 3.31 -15.04 12.29
C LEU A 110 1.84 -15.40 12.33
N ASN A 111 1.37 -15.94 13.46
CA ASN A 111 -0.07 -15.96 13.73
C ASN A 111 -0.57 -14.55 14.06
N LEU A 112 -1.87 -14.33 13.94
CA LEU A 112 -2.50 -13.02 14.13
C LEU A 112 -2.20 -12.41 15.51
N THR A 113 -2.22 -13.21 16.58
CA THR A 113 -1.96 -12.73 17.95
C THR A 113 -0.53 -12.23 18.12
N ALA A 114 0.45 -13.03 17.68
CA ALA A 114 1.86 -12.63 17.73
C ALA A 114 2.13 -11.39 16.86
N ALA A 115 1.47 -11.28 15.71
CA ALA A 115 1.56 -10.09 14.88
C ALA A 115 0.93 -8.86 15.56
N ALA A 116 -0.20 -9.02 16.25
CA ALA A 116 -0.85 -7.92 16.96
C ALA A 116 0.02 -7.38 18.09
N GLU A 117 0.62 -8.26 18.90
CA GLU A 117 1.57 -7.88 19.94
C GLU A 117 2.77 -7.11 19.38
N LYS A 118 3.30 -7.56 18.24
CA LYS A 118 4.49 -6.96 17.63
C LYS A 118 4.22 -5.67 16.87
N PHE A 119 3.13 -5.61 16.11
CA PHE A 119 2.84 -4.50 15.22
C PHE A 119 2.06 -3.41 15.95
N TRP A 120 1.00 -3.77 16.69
CA TRP A 120 -0.01 -2.84 17.20
C TRP A 120 -0.35 -3.04 18.68
N GLU A 121 0.64 -3.32 19.52
CA GLU A 121 0.49 -3.37 20.99
C GLU A 121 -0.64 -4.32 21.47
N GLY A 122 -0.90 -5.39 20.72
CA GLY A 122 -1.93 -6.38 21.02
C GLY A 122 -3.32 -6.08 20.43
N ASP A 123 -3.49 -5.02 19.62
CA ASP A 123 -4.75 -4.75 18.94
C ASP A 123 -5.01 -5.76 17.80
N LEU A 124 -5.67 -6.86 18.18
CA LEU A 124 -6.05 -7.95 17.28
C LEU A 124 -6.95 -7.48 16.13
N LEU A 125 -7.96 -6.66 16.43
CA LEU A 125 -8.96 -6.25 15.45
C LEU A 125 -8.35 -5.30 14.41
N HIS A 126 -7.48 -4.39 14.84
CA HIS A 126 -6.76 -3.52 13.93
C HIS A 126 -5.77 -4.32 13.07
N THR A 127 -5.03 -5.26 13.67
CA THR A 127 -4.09 -6.13 12.94
C THR A 127 -4.80 -6.97 11.89
N GLU A 128 -5.94 -7.57 12.23
CA GLU A 128 -6.73 -8.36 11.30
C GLU A 128 -7.19 -7.50 10.12
N ARG A 129 -7.77 -6.33 10.38
CA ARG A 129 -8.26 -5.43 9.34
C ARG A 129 -7.17 -4.97 8.39
N VAL A 130 -5.98 -4.67 8.90
CA VAL A 130 -4.88 -4.11 8.11
C VAL A 130 -4.08 -5.18 7.36
N GLN A 131 -3.81 -6.32 8.00
CA GLN A 131 -2.85 -7.33 7.51
C GLN A 131 -3.48 -8.67 7.11
N ALA A 132 -4.70 -8.99 7.58
CA ALA A 132 -5.33 -10.29 7.33
C ALA A 132 -6.66 -10.21 6.55
N SER A 133 -7.23 -9.02 6.35
CA SER A 133 -8.47 -8.85 5.58
C SER A 133 -8.22 -8.75 4.08
N THR A 134 -9.23 -9.06 3.26
CA THR A 134 -9.22 -8.81 1.81
C THR A 134 -10.05 -7.55 1.53
N SER A 135 -9.48 -6.62 0.76
CA SER A 135 -10.14 -5.39 0.35
C SER A 135 -9.76 -5.05 -1.09
N VAL A 136 -10.68 -5.36 -2.00
CA VAL A 136 -10.52 -5.13 -3.44
C VAL A 136 -11.79 -4.45 -3.95
N THR A 137 -11.60 -3.44 -4.80
CA THR A 137 -12.70 -2.72 -5.46
C THR A 137 -12.51 -2.72 -6.97
N SER A 138 -13.62 -2.67 -7.72
CA SER A 138 -13.56 -2.46 -9.16
C SER A 138 -13.68 -0.97 -9.48
N ALA A 139 -12.83 -0.48 -10.38
CA ALA A 139 -12.81 0.92 -10.81
C ALA A 139 -13.62 1.18 -12.09
N ASP A 140 -14.52 0.27 -12.50
CA ASP A 140 -15.30 0.36 -13.75
C ASP A 140 -15.99 1.71 -13.94
N ARG A 141 -16.59 2.26 -12.87
CA ARG A 141 -17.26 3.58 -12.90
C ARG A 141 -16.27 4.72 -13.13
N SER A 142 -15.09 4.64 -12.50
CA SER A 142 -14.03 5.63 -12.66
C SER A 142 -13.50 5.62 -14.09
N PHE A 143 -13.25 4.44 -14.67
CA PHE A 143 -12.88 4.32 -16.08
C PHE A 143 -13.99 4.82 -17.01
N GLY A 144 -15.25 4.55 -16.69
CA GLY A 144 -16.42 5.02 -17.45
C GLY A 144 -16.53 6.55 -17.53
N ILE A 145 -16.07 7.27 -16.50
CA ILE A 145 -16.01 8.75 -16.51
C ILE A 145 -14.70 9.29 -17.10
N GLY A 146 -13.87 8.44 -17.68
CA GLY A 146 -12.66 8.83 -18.39
C GLY A 146 -11.41 8.98 -17.52
N TRP A 147 -11.41 8.47 -16.28
CA TRP A 147 -10.19 8.41 -15.47
C TRP A 147 -9.16 7.49 -16.13
N LYS A 148 -7.92 7.97 -16.25
CA LYS A 148 -6.79 7.26 -16.87
C LYS A 148 -5.58 7.28 -15.94
N PRO A 149 -5.36 6.23 -15.15
CA PRO A 149 -4.14 6.06 -14.37
C PRO A 149 -2.90 6.11 -15.26
N GLN A 150 -1.81 6.66 -14.72
CA GLN A 150 -0.53 6.81 -15.42
C GLN A 150 0.52 5.81 -14.94
N LYS A 151 0.35 5.20 -13.76
CA LYS A 151 1.29 4.21 -13.24
C LYS A 151 0.94 2.79 -13.65
N SER A 152 1.97 1.99 -13.93
CA SER A 152 1.84 0.59 -14.30
C SER A 152 2.12 -0.35 -13.12
N GLU A 153 1.94 -1.65 -13.37
CA GLU A 153 2.34 -2.70 -12.42
C GLU A 153 3.86 -2.68 -12.20
N GLU A 154 4.65 -2.38 -13.24
CA GLU A 154 6.11 -2.24 -13.12
C GLU A 154 6.48 -1.10 -12.16
N ASP A 155 5.81 0.06 -12.26
CA ASP A 155 6.03 1.17 -11.32
C ASP A 155 5.71 0.75 -9.87
N TRP A 156 4.64 -0.02 -9.66
CA TRP A 156 4.31 -0.58 -8.34
C TRP A 156 5.44 -1.49 -7.83
N GLN A 157 5.93 -2.38 -8.69
CA GLN A 157 7.00 -3.30 -8.35
C GLN A 157 8.30 -2.56 -7.98
N GLU A 158 8.64 -1.49 -8.68
CA GLU A 158 9.81 -0.64 -8.38
C GLU A 158 9.61 0.25 -7.14
N SER A 159 8.37 0.53 -6.75
CA SER A 159 8.09 1.30 -5.54
C SER A 159 8.53 0.62 -4.24
N ILE A 160 8.61 -0.72 -4.24
CA ILE A 160 9.01 -1.51 -3.06
C ILE A 160 10.50 -1.33 -2.72
N PRO A 161 11.47 -1.55 -3.63
CA PRO A 161 12.87 -1.26 -3.33
C PRO A 161 13.10 0.22 -2.98
N ASP A 162 12.41 1.16 -3.64
CA ASP A 162 12.46 2.57 -3.28
C ASP A 162 12.00 2.83 -1.84
N ALA A 163 10.91 2.18 -1.40
CA ALA A 163 10.44 2.27 -0.03
C ALA A 163 11.46 1.70 0.98
N VAL A 164 12.11 0.57 0.65
CA VAL A 164 13.17 0.00 1.50
C VAL A 164 14.33 0.98 1.64
N LYS A 165 14.78 1.56 0.53
CA LYS A 165 15.90 2.51 0.51
C LYS A 165 15.59 3.73 1.37
N LYS A 166 14.40 4.30 1.21
CA LYS A 166 13.95 5.47 2.00
C LYS A 166 13.96 5.20 3.50
N VAL A 167 13.40 4.07 3.93
CA VAL A 167 13.36 3.72 5.36
C VAL A 167 14.78 3.49 5.92
N ILE A 168 15.70 2.94 5.12
CA ILE A 168 17.11 2.82 5.52
C ILE A 168 17.73 4.21 5.72
N ASP A 169 17.51 5.13 4.78
CA ASP A 169 18.07 6.48 4.85
C ASP A 169 17.45 7.31 6.00
N GLU A 170 16.15 7.15 6.29
CA GLU A 170 15.49 7.72 7.47
C GLU A 170 16.17 7.29 8.78
N ASN A 171 16.53 6.01 8.90
CA ASN A 171 17.18 5.47 10.11
C ASN A 171 18.61 6.01 10.30
N LYS A 172 19.33 6.32 9.23
CA LYS A 172 20.68 6.92 9.33
C LYS A 172 20.67 8.32 9.92
N HIS A 173 19.56 9.04 9.84
CA HIS A 173 19.43 10.42 10.32
C HIS A 173 18.81 10.50 11.73
N ARG A 174 18.50 9.37 12.35
CA ARG A 174 17.96 9.26 13.71
C ARG A 174 19.01 8.85 14.77
N VAL A 175 20.29 8.80 14.39
CA VAL A 175 21.43 8.48 15.27
C VAL A 175 22.11 9.76 15.72
#